data_AF-A0A0L0LBG6-F1
#
_entry.id   AF-A0A0L0LBG6-F1
#
_cell.length_a   1.000
_cell.length_b   1.000
_cell.length_c   1.000
_cell.angle_alpha   90.00
_cell.angle_beta   90.00
_cell.angle_gamma   90.00
#
_symmetry.space_group_name_H-M   'P 1'
#
loop_
_entity.id
_entity.type
_entity.pdbx_description
1 polymer ?
#
loop_
_entity_poly.entity_id
_entity_poly.type
_entity_poly.pdbx_seq_one_letter_code
_entity_poly.pdbx_strand_id
1 'polypeptide(L)'
;MGMKHLLAALVCVGIVSIAYGFWRICIMEDYLLFANVPCDPAVESCFVGDGENTPQFYTQVSKPAYSVPDCNAWNGECPVLGCEEGEARCQETTCDPATGEECSTKPL
;
A
#
# COMPACT_ATOMS: atom_id res chain seq x y z
N MET A 1 -14.56 13.87 45.03
CA MET A 1 -13.66 13.80 43.86
C MET A 1 -13.76 15.14 43.13
N GLY A 2 -12.82 16.05 43.38
CA GLY A 2 -12.94 17.46 42.93
C GLY A 2 -12.72 17.65 41.43
N MET A 3 -13.28 18.73 40.87
CA MET A 3 -13.19 19.14 39.46
C MET A 3 -11.77 19.05 38.86
N LYS A 4 -10.73 19.28 39.68
CA LYS A 4 -9.32 19.14 39.29
C LYS A 4 -8.92 17.70 38.92
N HIS A 5 -9.45 16.70 39.62
CA HIS A 5 -9.18 15.29 39.31
C HIS A 5 -9.92 14.83 38.06
N LEU A 6 -11.12 15.38 37.81
CA LEU A 6 -11.87 15.11 36.59
C LEU A 6 -11.17 15.70 35.36
N LEU A 7 -10.68 16.94 35.47
CA LEU A 7 -9.88 17.57 34.41
C LEU A 7 -8.58 16.81 34.14
N ALA A 8 -7.87 16.37 35.18
CA ALA A 8 -6.65 15.58 35.03
C ALA A 8 -6.93 14.23 34.33
N ALA A 9 -8.00 13.53 34.71
CA ALA A 9 -8.39 12.28 34.07
C ALA A 9 -8.71 12.47 32.58
N LEU A 10 -9.44 13.53 32.22
CA LEU A 10 -9.80 13.82 30.84
C LEU A 10 -8.57 14.16 29.98
N VAL A 11 -7.60 14.92 30.53
CA VAL A 11 -6.33 15.21 29.86
C VAL A 11 -5.52 13.92 29.65
N CYS A 12 -5.43 13.05 30.66
CA CYS A 12 -4.74 11.77 30.54
C CYS A 12 -5.36 10.88 29.45
N VAL A 13 -6.69 10.78 29.41
CA VAL A 13 -7.38 10.03 28.35
C VAL A 13 -7.08 10.63 26.98
N GLY A 14 -7.14 11.96 26.84
CA GLY A 14 -6.80 12.64 25.59
C GLY A 14 -5.37 12.35 25.11
N ILE A 15 -4.39 12.39 26.00
CA ILE A 15 -2.99 12.07 25.68
C ILE A 15 -2.85 10.61 25.24
N VAL A 16 -3.49 9.68 25.95
CA VAL A 16 -3.45 8.25 25.59
C VAL A 16 -4.08 8.00 24.23
N SER A 17 -5.21 8.64 23.92
CA SER A 17 -5.86 8.52 22.61
C SER A 17 -4.98 9.03 21.46
N ILE A 18 -4.32 10.18 21.65
CA ILE A 18 -3.40 10.74 20.65
C ILE A 18 -2.19 9.83 20.46
N ALA A 19 -1.57 9.37 21.55
CA ALA A 19 -0.43 8.46 21.50
C ALA A 19 -0.78 7.14 20.81
N TYR A 20 -1.97 6.61 21.05
CA TYR A 20 -2.47 5.41 20.37
C TYR A 20 -2.64 5.65 18.86
N GLY A 21 -3.24 6.76 18.46
CA GLY A 21 -3.39 7.12 17.05
C GLY A 21 -2.04 7.27 16.34
N PHE A 22 -1.08 7.94 16.98
CA PHE A 22 0.28 8.07 16.45
C PHE A 22 0.97 6.71 16.30
N TRP A 23 0.86 5.84 17.31
CA TRP A 23 1.45 4.51 17.24
C TRP A 23 0.82 3.65 16.13
N ARG A 24 -0.50 3.71 15.95
CA ARG A 24 -1.20 2.99 14.88
C ARG A 24 -0.75 3.47 13.50
N ILE A 25 -0.83 4.77 13.22
CA ILE A 25 -0.64 5.31 11.86
C ILE A 25 0.85 5.48 11.55
N CYS A 26 1.62 6.10 12.43
CA CYS A 26 3.01 6.45 12.12
C CYS A 26 3.99 5.32 12.37
N ILE A 27 3.66 4.35 13.23
CA ILE A 27 4.59 3.24 13.55
C ILE A 27 4.12 1.96 12.89
N MET A 28 2.84 1.58 13.01
CA MET A 28 2.41 0.33 12.41
C MET A 28 2.23 0.40 10.90
N GLU A 29 1.93 1.56 10.31
CA GLU A 29 1.68 1.71 8.86
C GLU A 29 2.82 2.38 8.07
N ASP A 30 3.98 2.65 8.69
CA ASP A 30 5.18 3.10 7.97
C ASP A 30 5.95 1.91 7.38
N TYR A 31 5.24 1.07 6.63
CA TYR A 31 5.84 0.02 5.80
C TYR A 31 5.39 0.18 4.36
N LEU A 32 6.23 -0.31 3.44
CA LEU A 32 5.89 -0.37 2.02
C LEU A 32 5.17 -1.69 1.75
N LEU A 33 4.00 -1.60 1.13
CA LEU A 33 3.31 -2.73 0.54
C LEU A 33 3.95 -3.02 -0.82
N PHE A 34 4.19 -4.31 -1.08
CA PHE A 34 4.61 -4.82 -2.37
C PHE A 34 3.53 -5.77 -2.85
N ALA A 35 2.97 -5.50 -4.03
CA ALA A 35 1.92 -6.32 -4.62
C ALA A 35 2.19 -6.57 -6.11
N ASN A 36 1.93 -7.80 -6.53
CA ASN A 36 1.82 -8.15 -7.95
C ASN A 36 0.38 -7.92 -8.35
N VAL A 37 0.14 -7.02 -9.29
CA VAL A 37 -1.21 -6.71 -9.78
C VAL A 37 -1.36 -7.10 -11.25
N PRO A 38 -2.58 -7.44 -11.70
CA PRO A 38 -2.83 -7.82 -13.08
C PRO A 38 -2.33 -6.74 -14.04
N CYS A 39 -1.69 -7.16 -15.14
CA CYS A 39 -1.17 -6.29 -16.17
C CYS A 39 -1.59 -6.83 -17.54
N ASP A 40 -2.01 -5.96 -18.46
CA ASP A 40 -2.42 -6.35 -19.80
C ASP A 40 -1.24 -6.24 -20.79
N PRO A 41 -0.66 -7.37 -21.24
CA PRO A 41 0.51 -7.36 -22.10
C PRO A 41 0.23 -6.84 -23.52
N ALA A 42 -1.04 -6.63 -23.90
CA ALA A 42 -1.40 -6.04 -25.19
C ALA A 42 -1.19 -4.51 -25.21
N VAL A 43 -1.15 -3.87 -24.04
CA VAL A 43 -1.05 -2.40 -23.89
C VAL A 43 0.13 -1.94 -23.04
N GLU A 44 0.64 -2.80 -22.15
CA GLU A 44 1.69 -2.48 -21.17
C GLU A 44 2.83 -3.50 -21.16
N SER A 45 4.01 -3.11 -20.69
CA SER A 45 5.17 -4.00 -20.52
C SER A 45 5.08 -4.76 -19.19
N CYS A 46 4.50 -5.96 -19.21
CA CYS A 46 4.27 -6.76 -18.00
C CYS A 46 5.39 -7.76 -17.69
N PHE A 47 5.66 -7.99 -16.40
CA PHE A 47 6.38 -9.19 -15.98
C PHE A 47 5.66 -10.45 -16.41
N VAL A 48 6.42 -11.49 -16.76
CA VAL A 48 5.91 -12.81 -17.09
C VAL A 48 6.23 -13.76 -15.93
N GLY A 49 5.21 -14.30 -15.29
CA GLY A 49 5.29 -15.31 -14.25
C GLY A 49 4.85 -16.68 -14.74
N ASP A 50 5.34 -17.72 -14.08
CA ASP A 50 4.92 -19.10 -14.33
C ASP A 50 3.53 -19.35 -13.73
N GLY A 51 2.52 -19.33 -14.58
CA GLY A 51 1.18 -19.82 -14.21
C GLY A 51 1.06 -21.33 -14.46
N GLU A 52 0.08 -21.95 -13.79
CA GLU A 52 -0.11 -23.41 -13.82
C GLU A 52 -0.30 -23.99 -15.23
N ASN A 53 -1.02 -23.26 -16.10
CA ASN A 53 -1.33 -23.69 -17.47
C ASN A 53 -0.97 -22.65 -18.55
N THR A 54 -0.83 -21.38 -18.15
CA THR A 54 -0.52 -20.26 -19.05
C THR A 54 0.37 -19.26 -18.31
N PRO A 55 1.23 -18.51 -19.02
CA PRO A 55 1.97 -17.41 -18.41
C PRO A 55 1.02 -16.41 -17.74
N GLN A 56 1.39 -15.94 -16.56
CA GLN A 56 0.68 -14.86 -15.87
C GLN A 56 1.41 -13.55 -16.08
N PHE A 57 0.68 -12.50 -16.43
CA PHE A 57 1.24 -11.17 -16.67
C PHE A 57 0.90 -10.25 -15.50
N TYR A 58 1.92 -9.61 -14.93
CA TYR A 58 1.76 -8.74 -13.77
C TYR A 58 2.69 -7.53 -13.79
N THR A 59 2.34 -6.49 -13.06
CA THR A 59 3.23 -5.38 -12.71
C THR A 59 3.47 -5.40 -11.20
N GLN A 60 4.62 -4.89 -10.76
CA GLN A 60 4.95 -4.81 -9.33
C GLN A 60 4.69 -3.40 -8.84
N VAL A 61 3.81 -3.27 -7.85
CA VAL A 61 3.48 -1.98 -7.22
C VAL A 61 4.09 -1.93 -5.83
N SER A 62 4.81 -0.84 -5.54
CA SER A 62 5.28 -0.49 -4.21
C SER A 62 4.61 0.79 -3.74
N LYS A 63 3.88 0.75 -2.62
CA LYS A 63 3.11 1.90 -2.10
C LYS A 63 3.11 1.91 -0.57
N PRO A 64 3.11 3.09 0.10
CA PRO A 64 3.04 3.14 1.55
C PRO A 64 1.71 2.59 2.09
N ALA A 65 1.75 1.80 3.16
CA ALA A 65 0.55 1.18 3.70
C ALA A 65 -0.52 2.19 4.14
N TYR A 66 -0.10 3.33 4.71
CA TYR A 66 -1.02 4.39 5.14
C TYR A 66 -1.77 5.09 3.99
N SER A 67 -1.32 4.97 2.72
CA SER A 67 -2.03 5.55 1.56
C SER A 67 -2.98 4.56 0.88
N VAL A 68 -3.06 3.32 1.40
CA VAL A 68 -3.98 2.30 0.90
C VAL A 68 -5.27 2.34 1.72
N PRO A 69 -6.45 2.40 1.07
CA PRO A 69 -7.73 2.33 1.78
C PRO A 69 -7.84 1.02 2.59
N ASP A 70 -8.29 1.14 3.84
CA ASP A 70 -8.62 -0.03 4.67
C ASP A 70 -9.66 -0.89 3.95
N CYS A 71 -9.27 -2.11 3.59
CA CYS A 71 -10.15 -3.10 2.98
C CYS A 71 -10.09 -4.41 3.77
N ASN A 72 -11.22 -5.11 3.85
CA ASN A 72 -11.29 -6.38 4.54
C ASN A 72 -11.29 -7.53 3.54
N ALA A 73 -10.13 -8.17 3.36
CA ALA A 73 -9.96 -9.32 2.47
C ALA A 73 -10.81 -10.55 2.84
N TRP A 74 -11.42 -10.59 4.04
CA TRP A 74 -12.26 -11.69 4.50
C TRP A 74 -13.74 -11.55 4.12
N ASN A 75 -14.22 -10.32 3.86
CA ASN A 75 -15.64 -10.08 3.61
C ASN A 75 -15.94 -8.99 2.57
N GLY A 76 -14.93 -8.53 1.81
CA GLY A 76 -15.08 -7.59 0.71
C GLY A 76 -14.02 -7.76 -0.38
N GLU A 77 -14.25 -7.12 -1.53
CA GLU A 77 -13.28 -7.00 -2.63
C GLU A 77 -12.36 -5.80 -2.32
N CYS A 78 -11.06 -6.07 -2.15
CA CYS A 78 -10.07 -5.00 -2.05
C CYS A 78 -9.81 -4.41 -3.45
N PRO A 79 -9.68 -3.08 -3.58
CA PRO A 79 -9.26 -2.48 -4.84
C PRO A 79 -7.88 -3.00 -5.23
N VAL A 80 -7.68 -3.16 -6.53
CA VAL A 80 -6.35 -3.45 -7.07
C VAL A 80 -5.43 -2.27 -6.72
N LEU A 81 -4.25 -2.58 -6.19
CA LEU A 81 -3.27 -1.58 -5.82
C LEU A 81 -2.73 -0.89 -7.09
N GLY A 82 -2.71 0.44 -7.10
CA GLY A 82 -2.13 1.24 -8.18
C GLY A 82 -1.61 2.57 -7.64
N CYS A 83 -0.76 3.22 -8.44
CA CYS A 83 -0.25 4.55 -8.15
C CYS A 83 -1.08 5.64 -8.83
N GLU A 84 -1.42 6.69 -8.09
CA GLU A 84 -1.96 7.91 -8.68
C GLU A 84 -0.83 8.81 -9.21
N GLU A 85 -1.15 9.68 -10.18
CA GLU A 85 -0.17 10.63 -10.74
C GLU A 85 0.36 11.57 -9.65
N GLY A 86 1.69 11.62 -9.48
CA GLY A 86 2.37 12.40 -8.46
C GLY A 86 2.29 11.82 -7.04
N GLU A 87 1.87 10.57 -6.87
CA GLU A 87 1.75 9.96 -5.55
C GLU A 87 3.11 9.75 -4.88
N ALA A 88 3.30 10.38 -3.72
CA ALA A 88 4.54 10.30 -2.99
C ALA A 88 4.84 8.87 -2.53
N ARG A 89 6.05 8.39 -2.85
CA ARG A 89 6.57 7.06 -2.47
C ARG A 89 5.77 5.89 -3.07
N CYS A 90 4.95 6.11 -4.10
CA CYS A 90 4.38 5.04 -4.93
C CYS A 90 5.25 4.78 -6.16
N GLN A 91 5.47 3.52 -6.49
CA GLN A 91 6.29 3.11 -7.64
C GLN A 91 5.66 1.91 -8.33
N GLU A 92 5.60 1.97 -9.66
CA GLU A 92 5.26 0.82 -10.48
C GLU A 92 6.51 0.35 -11.22
N THR A 93 6.77 -0.95 -11.14
CA THR A 93 7.88 -1.59 -11.83
C THR A 93 7.32 -2.50 -12.89
N THR A 94 7.75 -2.25 -14.12
CA THR A 94 7.37 -2.98 -15.33
C THR A 94 8.62 -3.60 -15.93
N CYS A 95 8.50 -4.76 -16.56
CA CYS A 95 9.64 -5.41 -17.20
C CYS A 95 9.21 -5.97 -18.55
N ASP A 96 9.91 -5.60 -19.61
CA ASP A 96 9.59 -6.06 -20.96
C ASP A 96 10.36 -7.35 -21.28
N PRO A 97 9.66 -8.48 -21.49
CA PRO A 97 10.33 -9.74 -21.83
C PRO A 97 10.97 -9.73 -23.23
N ALA A 98 10.60 -8.80 -24.11
CA ALA A 98 11.12 -8.70 -25.48
C ALA A 98 12.45 -7.94 -25.58
N THR A 99 12.77 -7.06 -24.63
CA THR A 99 14.02 -6.27 -24.66
C THR A 99 15.16 -6.88 -23.85
N GLY A 100 14.90 -7.93 -23.07
CA GLY A 100 15.92 -8.61 -22.27
C GLY A 100 16.29 -7.84 -21.00
N GLU A 101 15.81 -8.34 -19.86
CA GLU A 101 16.29 -8.07 -18.48
C GLU A 101 16.28 -6.62 -17.96
N GLU A 102 15.95 -5.61 -18.75
CA GLU A 102 15.85 -4.22 -18.26
C GLU A 102 14.46 -3.90 -17.70
N CYS A 103 14.28 -4.12 -16.40
CA CYS A 103 13.08 -3.66 -15.70
C CYS A 103 13.18 -2.17 -15.38
N SER A 104 12.09 -1.44 -15.63
CA SER A 104 11.98 0.00 -15.37
C SER A 104 11.03 0.26 -14.21
N THR A 105 11.49 1.05 -13.24
CA THR A 105 10.66 1.54 -12.14
C THR A 105 10.33 3.01 -12.38
N LYS A 106 9.04 3.36 -12.33
CA LYS A 106 8.58 4.74 -12.48
C LYS A 106 7.69 5.13 -11.30
N PRO A 107 7.94 6.29 -10.66
CA PRO A 107 6.88 6.98 -9.96
C PRO A 107 5.87 7.49 -11.02
N LEU A 108 4.58 7.23 -10.83
CA LEU A 108 3.53 7.86 -11.62
C LEU A 108 3.30 9.30 -11.15
#